data_AF-A0A6V7LPC4-F1
#
_entry.id   AF-A0A6V7LPC4-F1
#
_cell.length_a   1.000
_cell.length_b   1.000
_cell.length_c   1.000
_cell.angle_alpha   90.00
_cell.angle_beta   90.00
_cell.angle_gamma   90.00
#
_symmetry.space_group_name_H-M   'P 1'
#
loop_
_entity.id
_entity.type
_entity.pdbx_description
1 polymer ?
#
loop_
_entity_poly.entity_id
_entity_poly.type
_entity_poly.pdbx_seq_one_letter_code
_entity_poly.pdbx_strand_id
1 'polypeptide(L)' 'RSAVVRGRVVTSLGTGLMGVRVSTSTPLEGFTLTRDDGWFDLLVNGGGAVTLQFGRSPFKPQTHIVFVPWNE' A
#
# COMPACT_ATOMS: atom_id res chain seq x y z
N ARG A 1 -6.14 8.64 -14.91
CA ARG A 1 -6.08 9.67 -13.85
C ARG A 1 -5.50 9.06 -12.59
N SER A 2 -4.70 9.85 -11.88
CA SER A 2 -4.01 9.43 -10.66
C SER A 2 -4.93 9.54 -9.45
N ALA A 3 -4.77 8.64 -8.49
CA ALA A 3 -5.46 8.63 -7.21
C ALA A 3 -4.47 8.25 -6.10
N VAL A 4 -4.78 8.60 -4.86
CA VAL A 4 -3.95 8.23 -3.70
C VAL A 4 -4.67 7.16 -2.89
N VAL A 5 -3.99 6.03 -2.66
CA VAL A 5 -4.41 5.05 -1.67
C VAL A 5 -3.71 5.35 -0.36
N ARG A 6 -4.51 5.64 0.67
CA ARG A 6 -4.05 5.78 2.05
C ARG A 6 -4.46 4.56 2.86
N GLY A 7 -3.51 3.97 3.58
CA GLY A 7 -3.78 2.82 4.44
C GLY A 7 -2.81 2.74 5.61
N ARG A 8 -3.09 1.81 6.52
CA ARG A 8 -2.27 1.57 7.70
C ARG A 8 -1.96 0.08 7.81
N VAL A 9 -0.70 -0.27 8.00
CA VAL A 9 -0.28 -1.63 8.29
C VAL A 9 -0.07 -1.78 9.79
N VAL A 10 -0.71 -2.78 10.39
CA VAL A 10 -0.68 -3.03 11.83
C VAL A 10 -0.30 -4.48 12.13
N THR A 11 0.26 -4.72 13.32
CA THR A 11 0.43 -6.07 13.87
C THR A 11 -0.91 -6.63 14.37
N SER A 12 -0.94 -7.90 14.78
CA SER A 12 -2.11 -8.51 15.43
C SER A 12 -2.53 -7.81 16.72
N LEU A 13 -1.64 -7.04 17.35
CA LEU A 13 -1.91 -6.24 18.54
C LEU A 13 -2.38 -4.80 18.21
N GLY A 14 -2.52 -4.46 16.93
CA GLY A 14 -2.96 -3.13 16.48
C GLY A 14 -1.86 -2.07 16.40
N THR A 15 -0.61 -2.41 16.73
CA THR A 15 0.53 -1.48 16.64
C THR A 15 0.90 -1.23 15.19
N GLY A 16 1.14 0.03 14.82
CA GLY A 16 1.64 0.41 13.49
C GLY A 16 2.97 -0.26 13.15
N LEU A 17 3.08 -0.80 11.94
CA LEU A 17 4.28 -1.49 11.48
C LEU A 17 5.08 -0.60 10.53
N MET A 18 6.19 -0.05 11.00
CA MET A 18 7.09 0.81 10.22
C MET A 18 7.94 0.04 9.20
N GLY A 19 8.20 0.66 8.05
CA GLY A 19 9.15 0.15 7.05
C GLY A 19 8.60 -1.00 6.22
N VAL A 20 7.28 -1.16 6.15
CA VAL A 20 6.63 -2.07 5.20
C VAL A 20 6.67 -1.43 3.82
N ARG A 21 7.27 -2.13 2.86
CA ARG A 21 7.25 -1.72 1.45
C ARG A 21 5.86 -1.98 0.89
N VAL A 22 5.21 -0.92 0.42
CA VAL A 22 3.91 -0.97 -0.25
C VAL A 22 4.09 -0.54 -1.70
N SER A 23 3.75 -1.41 -2.65
CA SER A 23 3.80 -1.14 -4.09
C SER A 23 2.59 -1.70 -4.81
N THR A 24 2.40 -1.34 -6.07
CA THR A 24 1.47 -2.06 -6.94
C THR A 24 2.15 -3.26 -7.61
N SER A 25 1.38 -4.06 -8.36
CA SER A 25 1.92 -5.11 -9.24
C SER A 25 2.63 -4.56 -10.49
N THR A 26 2.57 -3.25 -10.72
CA THR A 26 3.15 -2.57 -11.89
C THR A 26 4.53 -2.01 -11.52
N PRO A 27 5.65 -2.54 -12.06
CA PRO A 27 6.98 -2.13 -11.63
C PRO A 27 7.31 -0.64 -11.81
N LEU A 28 6.62 0.03 -12.72
CA LEU A 28 6.83 1.45 -13.04
C LEU A 28 6.11 2.43 -12.10
N GLU A 29 5.18 1.97 -11.24
CA GLU A 29 4.35 2.84 -10.39
C GLU A 29 4.99 3.19 -9.04
N GLY A 30 6.25 2.81 -8.83
CA GLY A 30 7.00 3.13 -7.61
C GLY A 30 6.52 2.38 -6.38
N PHE A 31 6.93 2.86 -5.20
CA PHE A 31 6.56 2.29 -3.91
C PHE A 31 6.67 3.36 -2.81
N THR A 32 6.07 3.05 -1.66
CA THR A 32 6.29 3.80 -0.42
C THR A 32 6.71 2.85 0.70
N LEU A 33 7.28 3.40 1.77
CA LEU A 33 7.46 2.71 3.04
C LEU A 33 6.43 3.25 4.04
N THR A 34 5.91 2.38 4.91
CA THR A 34 5.09 2.83 6.05
C THR A 34 5.92 3.63 7.04
N ARG A 35 5.31 4.69 7.58
CA ARG A 35 5.86 5.54 8.66
C ARG A 35 5.91 4.80 10.00
N ASP A 36 6.45 5.46 11.01
CA ASP A 36 6.55 4.97 12.40
C ASP A 36 5.20 4.54 13.00
N ASP A 37 4.13 5.24 12.63
CA ASP A 37 2.74 4.96 13.00
C ASP A 37 2.04 3.89 12.13
N GLY A 38 2.74 3.34 11.14
CA GLY A 38 2.25 2.33 10.20
C GLY A 38 1.48 2.87 8.99
N TRP A 39 1.30 4.19 8.87
CA TRP A 39 0.56 4.79 7.75
C TRP A 39 1.41 4.92 6.49
N PHE A 40 0.76 4.76 5.34
CA PHE A 40 1.33 4.99 4.02
C PHE A 40 0.36 5.76 3.13
N ASP A 41 0.92 6.45 2.14
CA ASP A 41 0.21 7.05 1.02
C ASP A 41 0.90 6.56 -0.26
N LEU A 42 0.16 5.98 -1.20
CA LEU A 42 0.69 5.53 -2.49
C LEU A 42 -0.11 6.15 -3.62
N LEU A 43 0.58 6.85 -4.52
CA LEU A 43 0.00 7.31 -5.78
C LEU A 43 -0.16 6.11 -6.71
N VAL A 44 -1.36 5.94 -7.27
CA VAL A 44 -1.70 4.86 -8.19
C VAL A 44 -2.46 5.40 -9.39
N ASN A 45 -2.51 4.61 -10.45
CA ASN A 45 -3.50 4.82 -11.50
C ASN A 45 -4.85 4.32 -11.01
N GLY A 46 -5.81 5.23 -10.85
CA GLY A 46 -7.17 4.90 -10.42
C GLY A 46 -8.05 4.39 -11.57
N GLY A 47 -9.36 4.28 -11.30
CA GLY A 47 -10.37 3.90 -12.28
C GLY A 47 -10.70 2.41 -12.32
N GLY A 48 -10.25 1.63 -11.34
CA GLY A 48 -10.42 0.18 -11.33
C GLY A 48 -9.80 -0.53 -10.14
N ALA A 49 -9.66 -1.84 -10.27
CA ALA A 49 -8.99 -2.67 -9.28
C ALA A 49 -7.47 -2.48 -9.35
N VAL A 50 -6.86 -2.22 -8.19
CA VAL A 50 -5.41 -2.08 -8.01
C VAL A 50 -4.94 -3.16 -7.06
N THR A 51 -3.92 -3.91 -7.48
CA THR A 51 -3.27 -4.92 -6.64
C THR A 51 -2.14 -4.27 -5.86
N LEU A 52 -2.28 -4.20 -4.54
CA LEU A 52 -1.25 -3.75 -3.60
C LEU A 52 -0.45 -4.93 -3.06
N GLN A 53 0.86 -4.76 -2.98
CA GLN A 53 1.81 -5.73 -2.46
C GLN A 53 2.53 -5.14 -1.25
N PHE A 54 2.58 -5.93 -0.18
CA PHE A 54 3.16 -5.56 1.11
C PHE A 54 4.33 -6.49 1.42
N GLY A 55 5.51 -5.92 1.65
CA GLY A 55 6.73 -6.68 1.94
C GLY A 55 7.54 -6.08 3.08
N ARG A 56 7.88 -6.92 4.07
CA ARG A 56 8.81 -6.56 5.16
C ARG A 56 9.35 -7.83 5.80
N SER A 57 10.68 -8.04 5.78
CA SER A 57 11.26 -9.15 6.55
C SER A 57 11.09 -8.91 8.06
N PRO A 58 10.79 -9.93 8.89
CA PRO A 58 10.63 -11.36 8.56
C PRO A 58 9.16 -11.78 8.28
N PHE A 59 8.27 -10.84 7.97
CA PHE A 59 6.87 -11.14 7.69
C PHE A 59 6.70 -11.76 6.30
N LYS A 60 5.73 -12.68 6.18
CA LYS A 60 5.31 -13.21 4.88
C LYS A 60 4.73 -12.07 4.02
N PRO A 61 5.12 -11.94 2.74
CA PRO A 61 4.51 -10.96 1.85
C PRO A 61 3.00 -11.14 1.73
N GLN A 62 2.27 -10.02 1.64
CA GLN A 62 0.82 -10.02 1.48
C GLN A 62 0.40 -9.23 0.24
N THR A 63 -0.73 -9.61 -0.34
CA THR A 63 -1.31 -8.97 -1.52
C THR A 63 -2.78 -8.68 -1.26
N HIS A 64 -3.22 -7.47 -1.58
CA HIS A 64 -4.62 -7.04 -1.46
C HIS A 64 -5.07 -6.36 -2.75
N ILE A 65 -6.28 -6.70 -3.21
CA ILE A 65 -6.90 -6.03 -4.35
C ILE A 65 -7.88 -5.00 -3.79
N VAL A 66 -7.72 -3.74 -4.18
CA VAL A 66 -8.60 -2.64 -3.76
C VAL A 66 -9.19 -1.96 -4.98
N PHE A 67 -10.47 -1.61 -4.93
CA PHE A 67 -11.07 -0.78 -5.97
C PHE A 67 -10.74 0.69 -5.68
N VAL A 68 -10.08 1.36 -6.63
CA VAL A 68 -9.70 2.77 -6.54
C VAL A 68 -10.49 3.53 -7.60
N PRO A 69 -11.50 4.33 -7.21
CA PRO A 69 -12.26 5.12 -8.17
C PRO A 69 -11.36 6.16 -8.84
N TRP A 70 -11.82 6.75 -9.93
CA TRP A 70 -11.16 7.93 -10.48
C TRP A 70 -11.21 9.06 -9.45
N ASN A 71 -10.10 9.77 -9.30
CA ASN A 71 -10.12 11.07 -8.66
C ASN A 71 -10.63 12.09 -9.69
N GLU A 72 -11.63 12.89 -9.31
CA GLU A 72 -12.15 13.98 -10.17
C GLU A 72 -11.16 15.14 -10.28
#